data_AF-A0A1V5LMN9-F1
#
_entry.id   AF-A0A1V5LMN9-F1
#
_cell.length_a   1.000
_cell.length_b   1.000
_cell.length_c   1.000
_cell.angle_alpha   90.00
_cell.angle_beta   90.00
_cell.angle_gamma   90.00
#
_symmetry.space_group_name_H-M   'P 1'
#
loop_
_entity.id
_entity.type
_entity.pdbx_description
1 polymer ?
#
loop_
_entity_poly.entity_id
_entity_poly.type
_entity_poly.pdbx_seq_one_letter_code
_entity_poly.pdbx_strand_id
1 'polypeptide(L)' 'MPKSGMVHIAIYNVLGQPVRTLVHEPLEAGIYRRIWDGRSDTGQEVVSGLYLLRMEAGEYSEMRRMAFVK' A
#
# COMPACT_ATOMS: atom_id res chain seq x y z
N MET A 1 -14.00 -4.67 -1.85
CA MET A 1 -14.35 -4.87 -0.44
C MET A 1 -15.78 -5.33 -0.33
N PRO A 2 -16.04 -6.54 0.18
CA PRO A 2 -17.39 -7.05 0.40
C PRO A 2 -18.05 -6.54 1.69
N LYS A 3 -17.28 -5.93 2.61
CA LYS A 3 -17.75 -5.37 3.89
C LYS A 3 -17.03 -4.05 4.19
N SER A 4 -17.71 -3.14 4.89
CA SER A 4 -17.11 -1.91 5.41
C SER A 4 -16.17 -2.21 6.57
N GLY A 5 -15.07 -1.45 6.71
CA GLY A 5 -14.12 -1.63 7.80
C GLY A 5 -12.86 -0.79 7.66
N MET A 6 -12.02 -0.81 8.70
CA MET A 6 -10.71 -0.17 8.67
C MET A 6 -9.83 -0.86 7.63
N VAL A 7 -9.26 -0.08 6.71
CA VAL A 7 -8.35 -0.57 5.68
C VAL A 7 -7.00 0.11 5.84
N HIS A 8 -5.94 -0.70 5.88
CA HIS A 8 -4.56 -0.23 5.85
C HIS A 8 -3.87 -0.78 4.61
N ILE A 9 -3.34 0.12 3.77
CA ILE A 9 -2.53 -0.23 2.60
C ILE A 9 -1.23 0.54 2.70
N ALA A 10 -0.13 -0.20 2.81
CA ALA A 10 1.21 0.36 2.95
C ALA A 10 2.20 -0.32 2.01
N ILE A 11 3.21 0.44 1.61
CA ILE A 11 4.32 0.00 0.78
C ILE A 11 5.56 -0.05 1.65
N TYR A 12 6.32 -1.13 1.50
CA TYR A 12 7.57 -1.39 2.19
C TYR A 12 8.67 -1.66 1.17
N ASN A 13 9.90 -1.38 1.57
CA ASN A 13 11.06 -1.87 0.82
C ASN A 13 11.31 -3.36 1.12
N VAL A 14 12.30 -3.95 0.44
CA VAL A 14 12.66 -5.38 0.62
C VAL A 14 13.15 -5.74 2.02
N LEU A 15 13.55 -4.74 2.82
CA LEU A 15 13.95 -4.93 4.22
C LEU A 15 12.74 -4.85 5.17
N GLY A 16 11.52 -4.66 4.66
CA GLY A 16 10.31 -4.49 5.46
C GLY A 16 10.17 -3.11 6.10
N GLN A 17 10.97 -2.13 5.70
CA GLN A 17 10.86 -0.76 6.21
C GLN A 17 9.72 -0.03 5.47
N PRO A 18 8.86 0.72 6.19
CA PRO A 18 7.76 1.45 5.58
C PRO A 18 8.29 2.56 4.66
N VAL A 19 7.69 2.67 3.48
CA VAL A 19 8.02 3.65 2.45
C VAL A 19 6.90 4.65 2.28
N ARG A 20 5.66 4.15 2.14
CA ARG A 20 4.48 4.97 1.88
C ARG A 20 3.22 4.31 2.45
N THR A 21 2.38 5.08 3.12
CA THR A 21 1.00 4.69 3.43
C THR A 21 0.07 5.23 2.35
N LEU A 22 -0.65 4.35 1.67
CA LEU A 22 -1.62 4.72 0.62
C LEU A 22 -3.03 4.90 1.18
N VAL A 23 -3.40 4.09 2.18
CA VAL A 23 -4.72 4.10 2.82
C VAL A 23 -4.52 3.76 4.29
N HIS A 24 -5.17 4.51 5.17
CA HIS A 24 -5.27 4.19 6.59
C HIS A 24 -6.55 4.82 7.15
N GLU A 25 -7.68 4.33 6.69
CA GLU A 25 -9.01 4.90 6.99
C GLU A 25 -10.11 3.83 6.90
N PRO A 26 -11.27 4.06 7.54
CA PRO A 26 -12.44 3.23 7.31
C PRO A 26 -12.97 3.42 5.88
N LEU A 27 -13.18 2.32 5.17
CA LEU A 27 -13.79 2.31 3.85
C LEU A 27 -15.11 1.54 3.87
N GLU A 28 -16.08 2.01 3.10
CA GLU A 28 -17.32 1.27 2.86
C GLU A 28 -17.10 0.09 1.92
N ALA A 29 -18.04 -0.85 1.88
CA ALA A 29 -18.04 -1.90 0.86
C ALA A 29 -18.05 -1.28 -0.55
N GLY A 30 -17.18 -1.78 -1.44
CA GLY A 30 -16.96 -1.18 -2.76
C GLY A 30 -15.64 -1.58 -3.40
N ILE A 31 -15.40 -1.09 -4.62
CA ILE A 31 -14.14 -1.30 -5.35
C ILE A 31 -13.36 0.01 -5.31
N TYR A 32 -12.12 -0.05 -4.80
CA TYR A 32 -11.24 1.11 -4.70
C TYR A 32 -9.97 0.85 -5.51
N ARG A 33 -9.52 1.89 -6.22
CA ARG A 33 -8.22 1.90 -6.88
C ARG A 33 -7.35 2.96 -6.22
N ARG A 34 -6.11 2.58 -5.91
CA ARG A 34 -5.05 3.49 -5.47
C ARG A 34 -3.82 3.21 -6.32
N ILE A 35 -3.19 4.28 -6.77
CA ILE A 35 -1.98 4.21 -7.59
C ILE A 35 -0.87 4.83 -6.76
N TRP A 36 0.23 4.11 -6.61
CA TRP A 36 1.43 4.68 -6.04
C TRP A 36 2.19 5.43 -7.11
N ASP A 37 2.59 6.65 -6.80
CA ASP A 37 3.31 7.59 -7.67
C ASP A 37 4.84 7.45 -7.57
N GLY A 38 5.33 6.48 -6.80
CA GLY A 38 6.77 6.31 -6.57
C GLY A 38 7.34 7.31 -5.56
N ARG A 39 6.51 7.92 -4.70
CA ARG A 39 6.97 8.81 -3.62
C ARG A 39 6.82 8.18 -2.24
N SER A 40 7.70 8.52 -1.32
CA SER A 40 7.58 8.16 0.10
C SER A 40 6.51 8.99 0.81
N ASP A 41 6.24 8.70 2.09
CA ASP A 41 5.37 9.55 2.95
C ASP A 41 5.93 10.97 3.13
N THR A 42 7.25 11.16 2.97
CA THR A 42 7.89 12.50 3.01
C THR A 42 7.86 13.22 1.66
N GLY A 43 7.23 12.63 0.63
CA GLY A 43 7.11 13.21 -0.72
C GLY A 43 8.37 13.05 -1.60
N GLN A 44 9.42 12.41 -1.08
CA GLN A 44 10.65 12.13 -1.81
C GLN A 44 10.44 11.01 -2.83
N GLU A 45 11.05 11.13 -3.99
CA GLU A 45 11.04 10.05 -4.98
C GLU A 45 11.84 8.85 -4.47
N VAL A 46 11.29 7.66 -4.68
CA VAL A 46 12.00 6.42 -4.40
C VAL A 46 12.82 5.99 -5.61
N VAL A 47 13.78 5.10 -5.37
CA VAL A 47 14.58 4.48 -6.43
C VAL A 47 13.78 3.41 -7.17
N SER A 48 14.12 3.17 -8.44
CA SER A 48 13.62 1.98 -9.15
C SER A 48 14.04 0.72 -8.39
N GLY A 49 13.14 -0.25 -8.22
CA GLY A 49 13.43 -1.43 -7.43
C GLY A 49 12.20 -2.24 -7.06
N LEU A 50 12.41 -3.26 -6.23
CA LEU A 50 11.36 -4.12 -5.71
C LEU A 50 10.80 -3.55 -4.42
N TYR A 51 9.48 -3.57 -4.32
CA TYR A 51 8.72 -3.15 -3.15
C TYR A 51 7.66 -4.20 -2.79
N LEU A 52 7.19 -4.13 -1.55
CA LEU A 52 6.13 -4.96 -1.01
C LEU A 52 4.93 -4.08 -0.69
N LEU A 53 3.79 -4.35 -1.32
CA LEU A 53 2.51 -3.79 -0.94
C LEU A 53 1.85 -4.73 0.07
N ARG A 54 1.49 -4.23 1.25
CA ARG A 54 0.67 -4.94 2.22
C ARG A 54 -0.69 -4.29 2.32
N MET A 55 -1.72 -5.11 2.36
CA MET A 55 -3.10 -4.70 2.50
C MET A 55 -3.74 -5.45 3.65
N GLU A 56 -4.37 -4.73 4.57
CA GLU A 56 -5.02 -5.27 5.75
C GLU A 56 -6.44 -4.70 5.86
N ALA A 57 -7.42 -5.58 6.09
CA ALA A 57 -8.82 -5.20 6.26
C ALA A 57 -9.54 -6.23 7.15
N GLY A 58 -9.66 -5.95 8.45
CA GLY A 58 -10.17 -6.93 9.41
C GLY A 58 -9.28 -8.17 9.47
N GLU A 59 -9.85 -9.35 9.22
CA GLU A 59 -9.11 -10.63 9.15
C GLU A 59 -8.39 -10.86 7.81
N TYR A 60 -8.64 -10.01 6.81
CA TYR A 60 -7.97 -10.12 5.52
C TYR A 60 -6.60 -9.46 5.57
N SER A 61 -5.58 -10.19 5.15
CA SER A 61 -4.23 -9.68 4.95
C SER A 61 -3.67 -10.25 3.65
N GLU A 62 -3.20 -9.40 2.75
CA GLU A 62 -2.54 -9.78 1.51
C GLU A 62 -1.23 -9.01 1.35
N MET A 63 -0.20 -9.69 0.86
CA MET A 63 1.06 -9.06 0.47
C MET A 63 1.34 -9.33 -1.01
N ARG A 64 1.70 -8.28 -1.75
CA ARG A 64 2.06 -8.35 -3.17
C ARG A 64 3.43 -7.75 -3.40
N ARG A 65 4.25 -8.44 -4.19
CA ARG A 65 5.53 -7.90 -4.70
C ARG A 65 5.27 -7.04 -5.92
N MET A 66 5.93 -5.89 -6.01
CA MET A 66 5.83 -4.98 -7.15
C MET A 66 7.20 -4.42 -7.51
N ALA A 67 7.46 -4.24 -8.81
CA ALA A 67 8.61 -3.49 -9.28
C ALA A 67 8.16 -2.06 -9.61
N PHE A 68 8.86 -1.08 -9.06
CA PHE A 68 8.74 0.32 -9.49
C PHE A 68 9.88 0.63 -10.44
N VAL A 69 9.53 1.21 -11.60
CA VAL A 69 10.46 1.63 -12.63
C VAL A 69 10.12 3.08 -12.98
N LYS A 70 11.12 3.95 -12.90
CA LYS A 70 11.03 5.34 -13.35
C LYS A 70 10.79 5.44 -14.86
#